data_AF-A0A0D1JI13-F1
#
_entry.id   AF-A0A0D1JI13-F1
#
_cell.length_a   1.000
_cell.length_b   1.000
_cell.length_c   1.000
_cell.angle_alpha   90.00
_cell.angle_beta   90.00
_cell.angle_gamma   90.00
#
_symmetry.space_group_name_H-M   'P 1'
#
loop_
_entity.id
_entity.type
_entity.pdbx_description
1 polymer ?
#
loop_
_entity_poly.entity_id
_entity_poly.type
_entity_poly.pdbx_seq_one_letter_code
_entity_poly.pdbx_strand_id
1 'polypeptide(L)' 'MIPAGVGHKKLSSSPDFTVLGAYPGGVQYDMKTGKPNEREEAVKQIKQAALPANDPITGKREPLLEIWVK' A
#
# COMPACT_ATOMS: atom_id res chain seq x y z
N MET A 1 2.50 2.92 6.09
CA MET A 1 2.80 2.43 4.73
C MET A 1 2.32 1.00 4.62
N ILE A 2 1.57 0.67 3.57
CA ILE A 2 1.05 -0.67 3.33
C ILE A 2 1.52 -1.08 1.91
N PRO A 3 2.18 -2.25 1.72
CA PRO A 3 2.59 -2.70 0.40
C PRO A 3 1.40 -2.88 -0.56
N ALA A 4 1.64 -2.71 -1.86
CA ALA A 4 0.64 -2.99 -2.88
C ALA A 4 0.15 -4.45 -2.79
N GLY A 5 -1.17 -4.66 -2.92
CA GLY A 5 -1.79 -5.98 -2.85
C GLY A 5 -2.21 -6.44 -1.44
N VAL A 6 -1.86 -5.69 -0.39
CA VAL A 6 -2.27 -6.03 0.98
C VAL A 6 -3.63 -5.39 1.29
N GLY A 7 -4.65 -6.23 1.48
CA GLY A 7 -5.93 -5.81 2.03
C GLY A 7 -5.83 -5.53 3.53
N HIS A 8 -6.52 -4.51 4.01
CA HIS A 8 -6.62 -4.18 5.43
C HIS A 8 -8.07 -3.89 5.81
N LYS A 9 -8.42 -4.16 7.08
CA LYS A 9 -9.77 -3.95 7.60
C LYS A 9 -9.69 -3.46 9.03
N LYS A 10 -10.49 -2.43 9.36
CA LYS A 10 -10.71 -2.00 10.74
C LYS A 10 -11.69 -2.96 11.42
N LEU A 11 -11.25 -3.64 12.47
CA LEU A 11 -12.11 -4.52 13.28
C LEU A 11 -12.74 -3.79 14.46
N SER A 12 -11.96 -2.93 15.13
CA SER A 12 -12.37 -2.04 16.20
C SER A 12 -11.55 -0.75 16.16
N SER A 13 -12.04 0.32 16.78
CA SER A 13 -11.29 1.57 17.00
C SER A 13 -11.94 2.39 18.11
N SER A 14 -11.19 3.33 18.68
CA SER A 14 -11.79 4.39 19.50
C SER A 14 -12.70 5.30 18.66
N PRO A 15 -13.61 6.08 19.29
CA PRO A 15 -14.50 7.00 18.58
C PRO A 15 -13.80 8.14 17.82
N ASP A 16 -12.61 8.53 18.25
CA ASP A 16 -11.80 9.61 17.69
C ASP A 16 -10.79 9.14 16.63
N PHE A 17 -10.75 7.84 16.33
CA PHE A 17 -9.84 7.28 15.34
C PHE A 17 -10.16 7.77 13.93
N THR A 18 -9.14 8.31 13.24
CA THR A 18 -9.24 8.80 11.85
C THR A 18 -8.12 8.19 10.99
N VAL A 19 -8.42 7.94 9.71
CA VAL A 19 -7.45 7.43 8.72
C VAL A 19 -7.20 8.48 7.65
N LEU A 20 -5.93 8.78 7.39
CA LEU A 20 -5.51 9.59 6.25
C LEU A 20 -4.73 8.71 5.27
N GLY A 21 -5.16 8.71 4.01
CA GLY A 21 -4.45 8.10 2.90
C GLY A 21 -3.63 9.14 2.16
N ALA A 22 -2.41 8.79 1.76
CA ALA A 22 -1.56 9.61 0.92
C ALA A 22 -1.02 8.79 -0.24
N TYR A 23 -1.05 9.38 -1.44
CA TYR A 23 -0.59 8.77 -2.67
C TYR A 23 0.53 9.63 -3.26
N PRO A 24 1.81 9.19 -3.13
CA PRO A 24 2.95 9.97 -3.60
C PRO A 24 2.83 10.34 -5.08
N GLY A 25 3.20 11.57 -5.43
CA GLY A 25 3.15 12.04 -6.83
C GLY A 25 1.75 12.25 -7.39
N GLY A 26 0.70 12.25 -6.55
CA GLY A 26 -0.68 12.48 -7.00
C GLY A 26 -1.30 11.30 -7.75
N VAL A 27 -0.70 10.11 -7.63
CA VAL A 27 -1.23 8.90 -8.27
C VAL A 27 -2.62 8.57 -7.76
N GLN A 28 -3.47 8.06 -8.65
CA GLN A 28 -4.79 7.57 -8.28
C GLN A 28 -4.70 6.19 -7.67
N TYR A 29 -5.54 5.91 -6.68
CA TYR A 29 -5.65 4.58 -6.11
C TYR A 29 -6.41 3.64 -7.04
N ASP A 30 -5.97 2.39 -7.07
CA ASP A 30 -6.66 1.32 -7.80
C ASP A 30 -7.25 0.33 -6.79
N MET A 31 -8.51 0.57 -6.40
CA MET A 31 -9.19 -0.26 -5.40
C MET A 31 -9.80 -1.49 -6.06
N LYS A 32 -9.34 -2.68 -5.64
CA LYS A 32 -9.94 -3.96 -6.02
C LYS A 32 -10.87 -4.45 -4.91
N THR A 33 -12.03 -4.99 -5.30
CA THR A 33 -13.09 -5.44 -4.36
C THR A 33 -13.26 -6.95 -4.35
N GLY A 34 -12.52 -7.66 -5.21
CA GLY A 34 -12.59 -9.11 -5.35
C GLY A 34 -13.58 -9.58 -6.41
N LYS A 35 -13.92 -8.73 -7.40
CA LYS A 35 -14.76 -9.15 -8.52
C LYS A 35 -14.05 -10.26 -9.32
N PRO A 36 -14.80 -11.12 -10.03
CA PRO A 36 -14.21 -12.07 -10.96
C PRO A 36 -13.24 -11.36 -11.91
N ASN A 37 -12.07 -11.97 -12.14
CA ASN A 37 -10.97 -11.49 -12.99
C ASN A 37 -10.11 -10.34 -12.42
N GLU A 38 -10.50 -9.64 -11.36
CA GLU A 38 -9.67 -8.56 -10.77
C GLU A 38 -8.32 -9.10 -10.24
N ARG A 39 -8.31 -10.35 -9.75
CA ARG A 39 -7.10 -10.94 -9.13
C ARG A 39 -5.95 -11.09 -10.12
N GLU A 40 -6.21 -11.58 -11.32
CA GLU A 40 -5.16 -11.83 -12.31
C GLU A 40 -4.50 -10.54 -12.77
N GLU A 41 -5.31 -9.51 -13.00
CA GLU A 41 -4.84 -8.16 -13.35
C GLU A 41 -4.08 -7.52 -12.19
N ALA A 42 -4.63 -7.59 -10.98
CA ALA A 42 -3.99 -7.04 -9.79
C ALA A 42 -2.60 -7.64 -9.54
N VAL A 43 -2.43 -8.95 -9.71
CA VAL A 43 -1.12 -9.61 -9.55
C VAL A 43 -0.09 -9.08 -10.55
N LYS A 44 -0.50 -8.74 -11.78
CA LYS A 44 0.39 -8.13 -12.78
C LYS A 44 0.74 -6.68 -12.40
N GLN A 45 -0.24 -5.89 -11.98
CA GLN A 45 -0.07 -4.49 -11.60
C GLN A 45 0.76 -4.31 -10.33
N ILE A 46 0.59 -5.17 -9.32
CA ILE A 46 1.37 -5.13 -8.07
C ILE A 46 2.87 -5.25 -8.35
N LYS A 47 3.28 -6.09 -9.31
CA LYS A 47 4.69 -6.23 -9.73
C LYS A 47 5.27 -4.97 -10.38
N GLN A 48 4.41 -4.10 -10.91
CA GLN A 48 4.79 -2.85 -11.58
C GLN A 48 4.69 -1.64 -10.64
N ALA A 49 4.11 -1.81 -9.45
CA ALA A 49 3.99 -0.73 -8.48
C ALA A 49 5.38 -0.28 -8.02
N ALA A 50 5.64 1.03 -8.12
CA ALA A 50 6.90 1.59 -7.69
C ALA A 50 7.09 1.40 -6.18
N LEU A 51 8.31 1.03 -5.78
CA LEU A 51 8.71 1.09 -4.39
C LEU A 51 8.77 2.55 -3.91
N PRO A 52 8.49 2.81 -2.63
CA PRO A 52 8.61 4.16 -2.10
C PRO A 52 10.06 4.65 -2.16
N ALA A 53 10.25 5.92 -2.53
CA ALA A 53 11.58 6.53 -2.61
C ALA A 53 12.24 6.74 -1.24
N ASN A 54 11.45 6.80 -0.15
CA ASN A 54 11.94 6.97 1.21
C ASN A 54 11.08 6.17 2.20
N ASP A 55 11.68 5.76 3.31
CA ASP A 55 10.99 5.28 4.50
C ASP A 55 10.28 6.47 5.18
N PRO A 56 8.97 6.40 5.47
CA PRO A 56 8.24 7.52 6.09
C PRO A 56 8.63 7.79 7.55
N ILE A 57 9.32 6.86 8.22
CA ILE A 57 9.76 6.97 9.62
C ILE A 57 11.23 7.41 9.65
N THR A 58 12.08 6.75 8.85
CA THR A 58 13.55 6.91 8.94
C THR A 58 14.18 7.65 7.76
N GLY A 59 13.38 8.07 6.78
CA GLY A 59 13.82 8.82 5.60
C GLY A 59 14.62 7.95 4.63
N LYS A 60 15.87 8.33 4.36
CA LYS A 60 16.77 7.56 3.48
C LYS A 60 17.44 6.36 4.17
N ARG A 61 17.23 6.17 5.48
CA ARG A 61 17.66 4.93 6.15
C ARG A 61 16.69 3.83 5.71
N GLU A 62 17.20 2.62 5.48
CA GLU A 62 16.56 1.63 4.61
C GLU A 62 15.85 0.43 5.28
N PRO A 63 15.39 0.43 6.55
CA PRO A 63 14.81 -0.78 7.12
C PRO A 63 13.54 -1.23 6.37
N LEU A 64 12.74 -0.30 5.82
CA LEU A 64 11.52 -0.66 5.08
C LEU A 64 11.83 -1.41 3.77
N LEU A 65 12.77 -0.92 2.96
CA LEU A 65 13.07 -1.48 1.64
C LEU A 65 13.77 -2.84 1.76
N GLU A 66 14.64 -3.03 2.75
CA GLU A 66 15.25 -4.34 3.03
C GLU A 66 14.23 -5.43 3.36
N ILE A 67 13.10 -5.06 3.99
CA ILE A 67 12.03 -6.00 4.34
C ILE A 67 11.15 -6.31 3.12
N TRP A 68 10.95 -5.34 2.23
CA TRP A 68 9.98 -5.43 1.13
C TRP A 68 10.55 -6.05 -0.15
N VAL A 69 11.87 -5.98 -0.38
CA VAL A 69 12.53 -6.45 -1.61
C VAL A 69 12.97 -7.92 -1.53
N LYS A 70 12.35 -8.72 -0.66
CA LYS A 70 12.63 -10.17 -0.57
C LYS A 70 11.89 -10.98 -1.63
#